data_AF-A0ABD2XQE3-F1
#
_entry.id   AF-A0ABD2XQE3-F1
#
_cell.length_a   1.000
_cell.length_b   1.000
_cell.length_c   1.000
_cell.angle_alpha   90.00
_cell.angle_beta   90.00
_cell.angle_gamma   90.00
#
_symmetry.space_group_name_H-M   'P 1'
#
loop_
_entity.id
_entity.type
_entity.pdbx_description
1 polymer ?
#
loop_
_entity_poly.entity_id
_entity_poly.type
_entity_poly.pdbx_seq_one_letter_code
_entity_poly.pdbx_strand_id
1 'polypeptide(L)'
;MLKQIRNSAESHIILDCSVDKIYTVLKQAQEIGMMTDYHSYFITSLDLHTIDLNEFKYGGTNITGFRMIKPDSIMINPLTKNTKIKANHLSNMKVIIFKA
;
A
#
# COMPACT_ATOMS: atom_id res chain seq x y z
N MET A 1 21.17 -3.75 3.51
CA MET A 1 20.06 -3.06 4.21
C MET A 1 19.01 -4.05 4.73
N LEU A 2 18.12 -4.65 3.92
CA LEU A 2 17.09 -5.57 4.45
C LEU A 2 17.66 -6.78 5.24
N LYS A 3 18.77 -7.37 4.78
CA LYS A 3 19.48 -8.44 5.50
C LYS A 3 19.96 -8.05 6.91
N GLN A 4 20.22 -6.77 7.16
CA GLN A 4 20.63 -6.27 8.47
C GLN A 4 19.42 -6.10 9.40
N ILE A 5 18.28 -5.65 8.86
CA ILE A 5 17.01 -5.50 9.61
C ILE A 5 16.50 -6.86 10.09
N ARG A 6 16.60 -7.90 9.24
CA ARG A 6 16.29 -9.28 9.65
C ARG A 6 17.09 -9.71 10.89
N ASN A 7 18.35 -9.29 10.97
CA ASN A 7 19.25 -9.68 12.06
C ASN A 7 19.07 -8.81 13.32
N SER A 8 18.32 -7.69 13.23
CA SER A 8 18.07 -6.78 14.36
C SER A 8 16.73 -7.03 15.07
N ALA A 9 15.98 -8.08 14.70
CA ALA A 9 14.66 -8.43 15.27
C ALA A 9 13.60 -7.32 15.18
N GLU A 10 13.76 -6.39 14.25
CA GLU A 10 12.80 -5.30 14.04
C GLU A 10 11.55 -5.84 13.36
N SER A 11 10.42 -5.76 14.07
CA SER A 11 9.12 -6.28 13.62
C SER A 11 8.27 -5.21 12.92
N HIS A 12 8.57 -3.92 13.10
CA HIS A 12 7.76 -2.82 12.56
C HIS A 12 8.58 -2.00 11.57
N ILE A 13 8.17 -1.99 10.30
CA ILE A 13 8.95 -1.44 9.20
C ILE A 13 8.17 -0.31 8.55
N ILE A 14 8.70 0.90 8.57
CA ILE A 14 8.17 2.02 7.79
C ILE A 14 8.80 1.97 6.40
N LEU A 15 7.96 1.88 5.38
CA LEU A 15 8.37 1.90 3.98
C LEU A 15 8.04 3.25 3.36
N ASP A 16 9.07 4.10 3.27
CA ASP A 16 9.00 5.39 2.59
C ASP A 16 9.68 5.31 1.21
N CYS A 17 8.89 5.00 0.20
CA CYS A 17 9.35 4.98 -1.19
C CYS A 17 8.21 5.26 -2.16
N SER A 18 8.59 5.61 -3.39
CA SER A 18 7.66 5.81 -4.49
C SER A 18 6.82 4.55 -4.75
N VAL A 19 5.56 4.74 -5.16
CA VAL A 19 4.57 3.66 -5.31
C VAL A 19 5.03 2.53 -6.24
N ASP A 20 5.77 2.87 -7.29
CA ASP A 20 6.38 1.93 -8.25
C ASP A 20 7.42 0.99 -7.63
N LYS A 21 8.04 1.38 -6.50
CA LYS A 21 9.08 0.61 -5.83
C LYS A 21 8.56 -0.32 -4.75
N ILE A 22 7.38 -0.04 -4.19
CA ILE A 22 6.81 -0.77 -3.06
C ILE A 22 6.73 -2.27 -3.35
N TYR A 23 6.17 -2.65 -4.51
CA TYR A 23 6.05 -4.06 -4.89
C TYR A 23 7.41 -4.75 -4.93
N THR A 24 8.41 -4.11 -5.55
CA THR A 24 9.78 -4.66 -5.65
C THR A 24 10.42 -4.84 -4.27
N VAL A 25 10.21 -3.87 -3.36
CA VAL A 25 10.74 -3.96 -1.99
C VAL A 25 10.07 -5.09 -1.21
N LEU A 26 8.73 -5.20 -1.27
CA LEU A 26 7.99 -6.28 -0.61
C LEU A 26 8.38 -7.66 -1.16
N LYS A 27 8.62 -7.76 -2.47
CA LYS A 27 9.11 -8.99 -3.10
C LYS A 27 10.49 -9.39 -2.59
N GLN A 28 11.42 -8.45 -2.52
CA GLN A 28 12.75 -8.70 -1.93
C GLN A 28 12.65 -9.07 -0.45
N ALA A 29 11.75 -8.44 0.30
CA ALA A 29 11.50 -8.79 1.70
C ALA A 29 10.96 -10.23 1.84
N GLN A 30 10.08 -10.67 0.93
CA GLN A 30 9.59 -12.05 0.88
C GLN A 30 10.73 -13.04 0.65
N GLU A 31 11.58 -12.79 -0.35
CA GLU A 31 12.69 -13.67 -0.72
C GLU A 31 13.71 -13.92 0.41
N ILE A 32 13.82 -13.00 1.37
CA ILE A 32 14.74 -13.11 2.50
C ILE A 32 14.06 -13.51 3.82
N GLY A 33 12.75 -13.79 3.79
CA GLY A 33 11.97 -14.25 4.94
C GLY A 33 11.47 -13.14 5.88
N MET A 34 11.26 -11.93 5.37
CA MET A 34 10.74 -10.78 6.14
C MET A 34 9.26 -10.47 5.87
N MET A 35 8.53 -11.38 5.24
CA MET A 35 7.08 -11.28 5.00
C MET A 35 6.36 -12.38 5.78
N THR A 36 6.47 -12.31 7.11
CA THR A 36 5.86 -13.25 8.07
C THR A 36 4.92 -12.52 9.03
N ASP A 37 4.12 -13.26 9.80
CA ASP A 37 3.29 -12.74 10.90
C ASP A 37 4.06 -11.97 11.98
N TYR A 38 5.37 -12.18 12.09
CA TYR A 38 6.27 -11.42 12.94
C TYR A 38 6.48 -9.96 12.47
N HIS A 39 6.30 -9.70 11.17
CA HIS A 39 6.59 -8.40 10.58
C HIS A 39 5.31 -7.62 10.29
N SER A 40 5.36 -6.30 10.43
CA SER A 40 4.31 -5.36 10.06
C SER A 40 4.91 -4.19 9.29
N TYR A 41 4.35 -3.90 8.12
CA TYR A 41 4.78 -2.83 7.23
C TYR A 41 3.82 -1.65 7.32
N PHE A 42 4.36 -0.44 7.44
CA PHE A 42 3.62 0.80 7.32
C PHE A 42 4.11 1.58 6.11
N ILE A 43 3.25 1.73 5.12
CA ILE A 43 3.55 2.36 3.83
C ILE A 43 3.06 3.80 3.86
N THR A 44 3.97 4.75 3.61
CA THR A 44 3.68 6.19 3.63
C THR A 44 2.98 6.68 2.37
N SER A 45 2.95 5.88 1.31
CA SER A 45 2.29 6.22 0.05
C SER A 45 0.77 6.25 0.16
N LEU A 46 0.15 7.31 -0.37
CA LEU A 46 -1.31 7.52 -0.42
C LEU A 46 -2.01 6.69 -1.51
N ASP A 47 -1.23 6.12 -2.42
CA ASP A 47 -1.68 5.39 -3.61
C ASP A 47 -1.42 3.88 -3.52
N LEU A 48 -1.23 3.34 -2.30
CA LEU A 48 -1.00 1.91 -2.09
C LEU A 48 -2.09 1.03 -2.72
N HIS A 49 -3.32 1.54 -2.78
CA HIS A 49 -4.46 0.87 -3.41
C HIS A 49 -4.32 0.57 -4.91
N THR A 50 -3.35 1.20 -5.59
CA THR A 50 -3.06 0.98 -7.01
C THR A 50 -2.18 -0.24 -7.25
N ILE A 51 -1.56 -0.79 -6.20
CA ILE A 51 -0.66 -1.93 -6.27
C ILE A 51 -1.44 -3.20 -6.00
N ASP A 52 -1.24 -4.21 -6.85
CA ASP A 52 -1.73 -5.55 -6.59
C ASP A 52 -0.83 -6.26 -5.56
N LEU A 53 -1.36 -6.47 -4.35
CA LEU A 53 -0.68 -7.15 -3.25
C LEU A 53 -1.07 -8.64 -3.13
N ASN A 54 -1.83 -9.20 -4.09
CA ASN A 54 -2.30 -10.58 -4.04
C ASN A 54 -1.17 -11.62 -3.94
N GLU A 55 0.01 -11.34 -4.47
CA GLU A 55 1.17 -12.25 -4.36
C GLU A 55 1.59 -12.47 -2.91
N PHE A 56 1.38 -11.48 -2.05
CA PHE A 56 1.84 -11.50 -0.67
C PHE A 56 0.85 -12.16 0.29
N LYS A 57 -0.37 -12.50 -0.14
CA LYS A 57 -1.54 -12.93 0.66
C LYS A 57 -1.42 -14.20 1.51
N TYR A 58 -0.27 -14.88 1.46
CA TYR A 58 0.00 -16.07 2.27
C TYR A 58 1.20 -15.91 3.22
N GLY A 59 1.82 -14.73 3.28
CA GLY A 59 2.92 -14.42 4.18
C GLY A 59 2.49 -14.23 5.65
N GLY A 60 1.24 -13.90 5.94
CA GLY A 60 0.76 -13.63 7.31
C GLY A 60 1.07 -12.24 7.85
N THR A 61 1.84 -11.42 7.12
CA THR A 61 2.29 -10.09 7.55
C THR A 61 1.18 -9.04 7.43
N ASN A 62 1.20 -8.04 8.33
CA ASN A 62 0.27 -6.92 8.21
C ASN A 62 0.90 -5.81 7.37
N ILE A 63 0.23 -5.37 6.32
CA ILE A 63 0.62 -4.21 5.51
C ILE A 63 -0.42 -3.12 5.73
N THR A 64 0.00 -2.02 6.35
CA THR A 64 -0.82 -0.85 6.60
C THR A 64 -0.41 0.27 5.67
N GLY A 65 -1.37 1.02 5.13
CA GLY A 65 -1.08 2.22 4.37
C GLY A 65 -2.31 3.10 4.22
N PHE A 66 -2.22 4.06 3.31
CA PHE A 66 -3.29 5.02 3.07
C PHE A 66 -3.93 4.83 1.70
N ARG A 67 -5.19 5.27 1.60
CA ARG A 67 -5.93 5.42 0.35
C ARG A 67 -6.58 6.79 0.34
N MET A 68 -6.21 7.60 -0.65
CA MET A 68 -6.80 8.93 -0.84
C MET A 68 -8.08 8.90 -1.67
N ILE A 69 -8.27 7.92 -2.57
CA ILE A 69 -9.41 7.87 -3.49
C ILE A 69 -10.50 6.90 -3.00
N LYS A 70 -11.78 7.29 -3.09
CA LYS A 70 -12.91 6.40 -2.73
C LYS A 70 -13.20 5.43 -3.89
N PRO A 71 -13.06 4.10 -3.70
CA PRO A 71 -13.32 3.11 -4.74
C PRO A 71 -14.79 3.08 -5.21
N ASP A 72 -15.73 3.48 -4.33
CA ASP A 72 -17.17 3.49 -4.62
C ASP A 72 -17.64 4.76 -5.34
N SER A 73 -16.73 5.65 -5.76
CA SER A 73 -17.10 6.74 -6.65
C SER A 73 -17.24 6.18 -8.07
N ILE A 74 -18.44 5.69 -8.36
CA ILE A 74 -18.89 5.33 -9.69
C ILE A 74 -18.67 6.54 -10.61
N MET A 75 -17.53 6.61 -11.29
CA MET A 75 -17.29 7.46 -12.44
C MET A 75 -17.36 6.60 -13.71
N ILE A 76 -18.53 6.00 -13.95
CA ILE A 76 -18.98 5.74 -15.32
C ILE A 76 -19.55 7.05 -15.86
N ASN A 77 -18.69 7.89 -16.45
CA ASN A 77 -19.17 8.82 -17.46
C ASN A 77 -18.10 9.02 -18.53
N PRO A 78 -18.22 8.34 -19.68
CA PRO A 78 -17.24 8.47 -20.76
C PRO A 78 -17.24 9.87 -21.42
N LEU A 79 -18.16 10.78 -21.07
CA LEU A 79 -18.47 11.97 -21.87
C LEU A 79 -18.99 13.21 -21.09
N THR A 80 -18.35 13.66 -20.01
CA THR A 80 -18.60 15.05 -19.53
C THR A 80 -17.38 15.94 -19.74
N LYS A 81 -17.11 16.21 -21.03
CA LYS A 81 -16.50 17.45 -21.49
C LYS A 81 -17.25 18.64 -20.88
N ASN A 82 -16.52 19.67 -20.49
CA ASN A 82 -17.02 21.02 -20.19
C ASN A 82 -18.11 21.12 -19.12
N THR A 83 -17.73 21.25 -17.85
CA THR A 83 -18.25 22.31 -16.94
C THR A 83 -17.72 22.12 -15.52
N LYS A 84 -17.14 23.19 -14.98
CA LYS A 84 -16.96 23.50 -13.55
C LYS A 84 -16.82 22.28 -12.62
N ILE A 85 -15.57 21.88 -12.39
CA ILE A 85 -15.19 20.97 -11.31
C ILE A 85 -15.80 21.52 -10.01
N LYS A 86 -16.91 20.93 -9.56
CA LYS A 86 -17.41 21.15 -8.20
C LYS A 86 -16.33 20.61 -7.27
N ALA A 87 -15.69 21.54 -6.56
CA ALA A 87 -14.63 21.30 -5.58
C ALA A 87 -15.11 20.56 -4.30
N ASN A 88 -15.94 19.51 -4.43
CA ASN A 88 -16.47 18.72 -3.32
C ASN A 88 -16.16 17.21 -3.44
N HIS A 89 -15.11 16.83 -4.16
CA HIS A 89 -14.60 15.46 -4.21
C HIS A 89 -13.28 15.30 -3.45
N LEU A 90 -13.14 16.00 -2.33
CA LEU A 90 -12.13 15.65 -1.32
C LEU A 90 -12.54 14.30 -0.75
N SER A 91 -11.90 13.23 -1.23
CA SER A 91 -12.12 11.90 -0.69
C SER A 91 -11.33 11.79 0.62
N ASN A 92 -12.02 11.42 1.70
CA ASN A 92 -11.38 11.30 3.01
C ASN A 92 -10.29 10.22 2.96
N MET A 93 -9.09 10.54 3.45
CA MET A 93 -8.00 9.58 3.60
C MET A 93 -8.47 8.41 4.47
N LYS A 94 -8.41 7.20 3.94
CA LYS A 94 -8.69 5.96 4.68
C LYS A 94 -7.39 5.21 4.95
N VAL A 95 -7.29 4.66 6.16
CA VAL A 95 -6.28 3.63 6.47
C VAL A 95 -6.75 2.32 5.87
N ILE A 96 -5.87 1.65 5.13
CA ILE A 96 -6.08 0.29 4.63
C ILE A 96 -5.12 -0.65 5.36
N ILE A 97 -5.65 -1.77 5.86
CA ILE A 97 -4.86 -2.85 6.45
C ILE A 97 -5.09 -4.07 5.57
N PHE A 98 -4.02 -4.55 4.95
CA PHE A 98 -3.97 -5.77 4.18
C PHE A 98 -3.25 -6.83 5.00
N LYS A 99 -3.93 -7.94 5.27
CA LYS A 99 -3.27 -9.13 5.82
C LYS A 99 -2.74 -9.93 4.65
N ALA A 100 -1.44 -9.83 4.45
CA ALA A 100 -0.69 -10.74 3.63
C ALA A 100 -0.67 -12.11 4.30
#